data_AF-A0A7C7YSZ5-F1
#
_entry.id   AF-A0A7C7YSZ5-F1
#
_cell.length_a   1.000
_cell.length_b   1.000
_cell.length_c   1.000
_cell.angle_alpha   90.00
_cell.angle_beta   90.00
_cell.angle_gamma   90.00
#
_symmetry.space_group_name_H-M   'P 1'
#
loop_
_entity.id
_entity.type
_entity.pdbx_description
1 polymer ?
#
loop_
_entity_poly.entity_id
_entity_poly.type
_entity_poly.pdbx_seq_one_letter_code
_entity_poly.pdbx_strand_id
1 'polypeptide(L)'
;MQNSIQSCSLFARAVLCLALCAGSLCAQKTLPKIPATDFTRATVVDDDGFQQFKEYSVKCEPCRGRGAWDCRGCEKVEMPGCLECDGKKKAPCRDCAGSGQLLDPLVALPCPYCAGSAWYRCAQCNGFAELSETRDENVTMVACGACKKRGRYECVVCDGKRKLPSIPIKRKPVLKAKLKDLLKTREKLIELLPRLEAFEPLGRAAKTSKALTALLKKPCKLLPPLKNMQELLETVQKGLVKAGSGYKNFEESQDHQFRLFRDRSIYLVRHSVRVLDLCIARAEFNAAVKK
;
A
#
# COMPACT_ATOMS: atom_id res chain seq x y z
N MET A 1 35.04 43.78 -38.48
CA MET A 1 33.92 42.80 -38.52
C MET A 1 34.29 41.50 -37.79
N GLN A 2 34.73 41.55 -36.52
CA GLN A 2 35.13 40.36 -35.75
C GLN A 2 34.33 40.15 -34.44
N ASN A 3 33.48 41.09 -34.06
CA ASN A 3 32.71 41.03 -32.80
C ASN A 3 31.34 40.36 -32.92
N SER A 4 30.94 39.88 -34.11
CA SER A 4 29.59 39.34 -34.34
C SER A 4 29.48 37.81 -34.16
N ILE A 5 30.59 37.09 -33.99
CA ILE A 5 30.60 35.61 -33.95
C ILE A 5 30.66 35.08 -32.51
N GLN A 6 31.14 35.86 -31.53
CA GLN A 6 31.22 35.43 -30.12
C GLN A 6 29.86 35.35 -29.43
N SER A 7 28.85 36.13 -29.86
CA SER A 7 27.55 36.21 -29.19
C SER A 7 26.68 34.96 -29.38
N CYS A 8 26.87 34.18 -30.46
CA CYS A 8 26.10 32.96 -30.72
C CYS A 8 26.56 31.75 -29.86
N SER A 9 27.82 31.73 -29.43
CA SER A 9 28.39 30.63 -28.63
C SER A 9 27.88 30.63 -27.17
N LEU A 10 27.63 31.82 -26.60
CA LEU A 10 27.17 31.96 -25.21
C LEU A 10 25.70 31.55 -25.04
N PHE A 11 24.85 31.81 -26.04
CA PHE A 11 23.44 31.37 -26.01
C PHE A 11 23.30 29.85 -26.10
N ALA A 12 24.10 29.18 -26.92
CA ALA A 12 24.06 27.72 -27.05
C ALA A 12 24.48 27.00 -25.74
N ARG A 13 25.46 27.55 -25.00
CA ARG A 13 25.90 26.99 -23.71
C ARG A 13 24.89 27.23 -22.59
N ALA A 14 24.19 28.37 -22.58
CA ALA A 14 23.14 28.65 -21.59
C ALA A 14 21.91 27.73 -21.77
N VAL A 15 21.50 27.45 -23.02
CA VAL A 15 20.40 26.52 -23.31
C VAL A 15 20.75 25.08 -22.94
N LEU A 16 22.02 24.67 -23.11
CA LEU A 16 22.49 23.32 -22.76
C LEU A 16 22.56 23.11 -21.23
N CYS A 17 22.94 24.12 -20.44
CA CYS A 17 22.91 24.04 -18.98
C CYS A 17 21.48 24.03 -18.40
N LEU A 18 20.53 24.74 -19.02
CA LEU A 18 19.11 24.69 -18.63
C LEU A 18 18.46 23.32 -18.94
N ALA A 19 18.87 22.66 -20.03
CA ALA A 19 18.39 21.31 -20.36
C ALA A 19 18.90 20.22 -19.40
N LEU A 20 20.12 20.38 -18.84
CA LEU A 20 20.71 19.41 -17.89
C LEU A 20 20.10 19.48 -16.48
N CYS A 21 19.54 20.62 -16.07
CA CYS A 21 18.87 20.77 -14.78
C CYS A 21 17.38 20.35 -14.78
N ALA A 22 16.74 20.28 -15.95
CA ALA A 22 15.33 19.88 -16.06
C ALA A 22 15.07 18.37 -15.85
N GLY A 23 16.13 17.54 -15.90
CA GLY A 23 16.00 16.07 -15.87
C GLY A 23 15.75 15.43 -14.49
N SER A 24 15.89 16.15 -13.38
CA SER A 24 15.96 15.54 -12.03
C SER A 24 14.71 15.68 -11.15
N LEU A 25 13.64 16.35 -11.59
CA LEU A 25 12.43 16.55 -10.77
C LEU A 25 11.30 15.52 -11.02
N CYS A 26 11.47 14.57 -11.94
CA CYS A 26 10.49 13.49 -12.16
C CYS A 26 10.56 12.35 -11.12
N ALA A 27 11.13 12.61 -9.94
CA ALA A 27 11.29 11.62 -8.88
C ALA A 27 9.92 11.21 -8.28
N GLN A 28 9.37 10.12 -8.81
CA GLN A 28 8.45 9.19 -8.15
C GLN A 28 7.04 9.69 -7.80
N LYS A 29 6.29 10.21 -8.77
CA LYS A 29 4.81 10.30 -8.65
C LYS A 29 4.10 8.95 -8.77
N THR A 30 4.79 7.88 -9.19
CA THR A 30 4.17 6.57 -9.34
C THR A 30 4.04 5.90 -7.97
N LEU A 31 2.82 5.91 -7.44
CA LEU A 31 2.44 5.07 -6.32
C LEU A 31 2.80 3.60 -6.62
N PRO A 32 3.15 2.79 -5.59
CA PRO A 32 3.35 1.36 -5.79
C PRO A 32 2.13 0.76 -6.46
N LYS A 33 2.35 0.10 -7.61
CA LYS A 33 1.28 -0.59 -8.32
C LYS A 33 0.70 -1.66 -7.39
N ILE A 34 -0.63 -1.62 -7.19
CA ILE A 34 -1.34 -2.67 -6.49
C ILE A 34 -1.23 -3.94 -7.35
N PRO A 35 -0.72 -5.07 -6.83
CA PRO A 35 -0.59 -6.29 -7.61
C PRO A 35 -1.98 -6.85 -7.97
N ALA A 36 -2.04 -7.67 -9.01
CA ALA A 36 -3.27 -8.35 -9.37
C ALA A 36 -3.63 -9.43 -8.31
N THR A 37 -4.92 -9.75 -8.19
CA THR A 37 -5.46 -10.71 -7.20
C THR A 37 -5.75 -12.09 -7.80
N ASP A 38 -5.36 -12.32 -9.04
CA ASP A 38 -5.58 -13.52 -9.84
C ASP A 38 -4.46 -14.54 -9.65
N PHE A 39 -4.31 -15.07 -8.43
CA PHE A 39 -3.34 -16.13 -8.16
C PHE A 39 -3.99 -17.52 -8.15
N THR A 40 -3.22 -18.55 -8.41
CA THR A 40 -3.62 -19.97 -8.28
C THR A 40 -2.79 -20.66 -7.22
N ARG A 41 -3.31 -21.74 -6.64
CA ARG A 41 -2.56 -22.62 -5.73
C ARG A 41 -2.70 -24.06 -6.18
N ALA A 42 -1.57 -24.70 -6.41
CA ALA A 42 -1.54 -26.12 -6.75
C ALA A 42 -2.05 -26.97 -5.59
N THR A 43 -2.74 -28.04 -5.94
CA THR A 43 -3.25 -29.05 -5.01
C THR A 43 -2.68 -30.42 -5.36
N VAL A 44 -2.76 -31.35 -4.40
CA VAL A 44 -2.48 -32.79 -4.52
C VAL A 44 -3.60 -33.54 -3.85
N VAL A 45 -3.86 -34.77 -4.31
CA VAL A 45 -4.76 -35.69 -3.61
C VAL A 45 -3.89 -36.55 -2.68
N ASP A 46 -4.28 -36.67 -1.41
CA ASP A 46 -3.61 -37.53 -0.43
C ASP A 46 -4.11 -38.99 -0.51
N ASP A 47 -3.52 -39.87 0.30
CA ASP A 47 -3.83 -41.31 0.29
C ASP A 47 -5.28 -41.62 0.69
N ASP A 48 -5.93 -40.69 1.40
CA ASP A 48 -7.34 -40.77 1.79
C ASP A 48 -8.28 -40.21 0.69
N GLY A 49 -7.74 -39.81 -0.46
CA GLY A 49 -8.49 -39.24 -1.57
C GLY A 49 -8.86 -37.77 -1.37
N PHE A 50 -8.39 -37.09 -0.32
CA PHE A 50 -8.68 -35.67 -0.10
C PHE A 50 -7.71 -34.77 -0.84
N GLN A 51 -8.24 -33.68 -1.39
CA GLN A 51 -7.44 -32.62 -1.98
C GLN A 51 -6.83 -31.73 -0.89
N GLN A 52 -5.49 -31.61 -0.93
CA GLN A 52 -4.67 -30.74 -0.10
C GLN A 52 -3.97 -29.69 -0.95
N PHE A 53 -3.68 -28.53 -0.39
CA PHE A 53 -2.80 -27.56 -1.06
C PHE A 53 -1.36 -28.05 -1.00
N LYS A 54 -0.63 -28.00 -2.12
CA LYS A 54 0.82 -28.26 -2.14
C LYS A 54 1.53 -27.28 -1.20
N GLU A 55 2.63 -27.74 -0.60
CA GLU A 55 3.53 -26.87 0.15
C GLU A 55 3.94 -25.65 -0.71
N TYR A 56 3.99 -24.48 -0.08
CA TYR A 56 4.36 -23.23 -0.74
C TYR A 56 5.75 -22.78 -0.30
N SER A 57 6.74 -23.16 -1.11
CA SER A 57 8.13 -22.77 -0.91
C SER A 57 8.68 -22.15 -2.19
N VAL A 58 8.29 -20.88 -2.43
CA VAL A 58 8.74 -20.11 -3.59
C VAL A 58 9.77 -19.09 -3.14
N LYS A 59 10.98 -19.17 -3.69
CA LYS A 59 12.05 -18.20 -3.42
C LYS A 59 11.63 -16.82 -3.90
N CYS A 60 11.81 -15.79 -3.07
CA CYS A 60 11.50 -14.42 -3.46
C CYS A 60 12.50 -13.93 -4.51
N GLU A 61 12.06 -13.82 -5.77
CA GLU A 61 12.88 -13.36 -6.90
C GLU A 61 13.49 -11.96 -6.68
N PRO A 62 12.73 -10.92 -6.26
CA PRO A 62 13.27 -9.57 -6.05
C PRO A 62 14.52 -9.51 -5.16
N CYS A 63 14.56 -10.31 -4.08
CA CYS A 63 15.70 -10.37 -3.17
C CYS A 63 16.58 -11.62 -3.35
N ARG A 64 16.26 -12.47 -4.34
CA ARG A 64 16.91 -13.76 -4.59
C ARG A 64 17.06 -14.60 -3.32
N GLY A 65 16.03 -14.63 -2.46
CA GLY A 65 16.04 -15.42 -1.23
C GLY A 65 16.74 -14.78 -0.03
N ARG A 66 17.37 -13.61 -0.16
CA ARG A 66 18.12 -12.99 0.95
C ARG A 66 17.27 -12.32 2.00
N GLY A 67 15.99 -12.07 1.71
CA GLY A 67 15.08 -11.34 2.58
C GLY A 67 15.34 -9.83 2.65
N ALA A 68 16.47 -9.33 2.15
CA ALA A 68 16.82 -7.92 2.14
C ALA A 68 17.46 -7.49 0.81
N TRP A 69 17.43 -6.19 0.56
CA TRP A 69 18.08 -5.49 -0.55
C TRP A 69 18.75 -4.22 -0.01
N ASP A 70 19.74 -3.69 -0.73
CA ASP A 70 20.40 -2.45 -0.35
C ASP A 70 19.40 -1.28 -0.49
N CYS A 71 19.18 -0.46 0.56
CA CYS A 71 18.21 0.66 0.50
C CYS A 71 18.72 1.67 -0.54
N ARG A 72 18.14 1.62 -1.74
CA ARG A 72 18.34 2.63 -2.80
C ARG A 72 18.08 4.07 -2.33
N GLY A 73 17.24 4.23 -1.30
CA GLY A 73 17.02 5.53 -0.65
C GLY A 73 18.23 6.00 0.18
N CYS A 74 18.95 5.07 0.81
CA CYS A 74 20.17 5.29 1.59
C CYS A 74 21.40 5.46 0.66
N GLU A 75 21.32 5.04 -0.61
CA GLU A 75 22.41 5.21 -1.60
C GLU A 75 22.59 6.65 -2.10
N LYS A 76 21.52 7.46 -2.12
CA LYS A 76 21.53 8.77 -2.79
C LYS A 76 21.53 9.97 -1.85
N VAL A 77 21.02 9.82 -0.63
CA VAL A 77 20.82 10.95 0.29
C VAL A 77 21.00 10.47 1.74
N GLU A 78 21.83 11.17 2.50
CA GLU A 78 21.86 11.06 3.96
C GLU A 78 20.60 11.74 4.52
N MET A 79 19.48 11.02 4.52
CA MET A 79 18.29 11.45 5.24
C MET A 79 18.38 10.96 6.69
N PRO A 80 18.06 11.80 7.69
CA PRO A 80 17.87 11.35 9.07
C PRO A 80 16.69 10.35 9.14
N GLY A 81 16.99 9.08 8.88
CA GLY A 81 16.09 7.92 8.86
C GLY A 81 15.43 7.58 7.50
N CYS A 82 16.09 6.77 6.64
CA CYS A 82 15.46 6.15 5.44
C CYS A 82 14.20 5.37 5.86
N LEU A 83 13.07 5.66 5.19
CA LEU A 83 11.80 4.98 5.40
C LEU A 83 11.89 3.46 5.25
N GLU A 84 12.79 2.97 4.40
CA GLU A 84 12.94 1.53 4.15
C GLU A 84 13.91 0.84 5.12
N CYS A 85 14.99 1.55 5.48
CA CYS A 85 16.24 0.99 6.02
C CYS A 85 16.51 1.46 7.45
N ASP A 86 15.84 2.51 7.92
CA ASP A 86 16.08 3.15 9.21
C ASP A 86 17.57 3.44 9.44
N GLY A 87 18.25 3.91 8.38
CA GLY A 87 19.70 4.18 8.37
C GLY A 87 20.61 2.95 8.23
N LYS A 88 20.09 1.71 8.29
CA LYS A 88 20.89 0.46 8.29
C LYS A 88 21.50 0.06 6.94
N LYS A 89 21.31 0.88 5.89
CA LYS A 89 21.68 0.64 4.48
C LYS A 89 21.10 -0.62 3.83
N LYS A 90 20.50 -1.54 4.59
CA LYS A 90 19.74 -2.70 4.11
C LYS A 90 18.28 -2.58 4.50
N ALA A 91 17.40 -2.72 3.52
CA ALA A 91 15.96 -2.72 3.71
C ALA A 91 15.40 -4.15 3.59
N PRO A 92 14.45 -4.56 4.44
CA PRO A 92 13.70 -5.78 4.21
C PRO A 92 13.00 -5.74 2.85
N CYS A 93 13.03 -6.87 2.14
CA CYS A 93 12.32 -7.02 0.88
C CYS A 93 10.81 -6.90 1.11
N ARG A 94 10.18 -5.97 0.38
CA ARG A 94 8.75 -5.65 0.52
C ARG A 94 7.85 -6.82 0.14
N ASP A 95 8.27 -7.61 -0.85
CA ASP A 95 7.44 -8.67 -1.44
C ASP A 95 7.39 -9.92 -0.57
N CYS A 96 8.49 -10.24 0.13
CA CYS A 96 8.55 -11.34 1.09
C CYS A 96 8.48 -10.89 2.56
N ALA A 97 8.30 -9.60 2.82
CA ALA A 97 8.33 -9.02 4.16
C ALA A 97 9.56 -9.44 4.99
N GLY A 98 10.73 -9.58 4.35
CA GLY A 98 11.98 -9.97 5.03
C GLY A 98 12.30 -11.46 5.10
N SER A 99 11.39 -12.37 4.72
CA SER A 99 11.61 -13.82 4.91
C SER A 99 12.56 -14.48 3.91
N GLY A 100 12.78 -13.87 2.75
CA GLY A 100 13.44 -14.51 1.60
C GLY A 100 12.54 -15.45 0.79
N GLN A 101 11.35 -15.80 1.29
CA GLN A 101 10.37 -16.64 0.60
C GLN A 101 9.12 -15.83 0.29
N LEU A 102 8.58 -15.97 -0.91
CA LEU A 102 7.32 -15.33 -1.27
C LEU A 102 6.24 -15.79 -0.29
N LEU A 103 5.35 -14.88 0.10
CA LEU A 103 4.29 -15.19 1.05
C LEU A 103 3.28 -16.12 0.38
N ASP A 104 2.91 -17.23 1.04
CA ASP A 104 1.78 -18.05 0.56
C ASP A 104 0.52 -17.16 0.57
N PRO A 105 -0.09 -16.89 -0.60
CA PRO A 105 -1.22 -15.97 -0.70
C PRO A 105 -2.46 -16.46 0.07
N LEU A 106 -2.52 -17.74 0.45
CA LEU A 106 -3.58 -18.28 1.32
C LEU A 106 -3.34 -17.99 2.80
N VAL A 107 -2.11 -17.68 3.20
CA VAL A 107 -1.70 -17.51 4.61
C VAL A 107 -1.43 -16.04 4.93
N ALA A 108 -0.78 -15.32 4.02
CA ALA A 108 -0.45 -13.91 4.20
C ALA A 108 -0.33 -13.19 2.85
N LEU A 109 -0.45 -11.87 2.89
CA LEU A 109 -0.18 -11.00 1.74
C LEU A 109 0.68 -9.81 2.15
N PRO A 110 1.49 -9.24 1.26
CA PRO A 110 2.14 -7.95 1.51
C PRO A 110 1.08 -6.91 1.88
N CYS A 111 1.35 -6.10 2.91
CA CYS A 111 0.37 -5.14 3.38
C CYS A 111 0.14 -4.07 2.30
N PRO A 112 -1.09 -3.95 1.73
CA PRO A 112 -1.35 -3.03 0.63
C PRO A 112 -1.28 -1.56 1.07
N TYR A 113 -1.36 -1.28 2.38
CA TYR A 113 -1.35 0.07 2.93
C TYR A 113 0.05 0.64 3.12
N CYS A 114 1.04 -0.17 3.50
CA CYS A 114 2.44 0.27 3.50
C CYS A 114 3.24 -0.21 2.29
N ALA A 115 2.62 -0.99 1.39
CA ALA A 115 3.31 -1.66 0.28
C ALA A 115 4.56 -2.42 0.76
N GLY A 116 4.46 -3.11 1.90
CA GLY A 116 5.57 -3.86 2.50
C GLY A 116 6.69 -3.04 3.16
N SER A 117 6.56 -1.71 3.26
CA SER A 117 7.62 -0.84 3.83
C SER A 117 7.62 -0.74 5.35
N ALA A 118 6.58 -1.22 6.04
CA ALA A 118 6.28 -1.00 7.48
C ALA A 118 5.78 0.42 7.83
N TRP A 119 5.84 1.35 6.89
CA TRP A 119 5.44 2.75 7.10
C TRP A 119 4.39 3.19 6.09
N TYR A 120 3.51 4.09 6.51
CA TYR A 120 2.62 4.82 5.63
C TYR A 120 3.24 6.18 5.32
N ARG A 121 3.50 6.45 4.04
CA ARG A 121 4.05 7.74 3.61
C ARG A 121 3.03 8.85 3.85
N CYS A 122 3.45 9.95 4.46
CA CYS A 122 2.58 11.12 4.57
C CYS A 122 2.32 11.69 3.19
N ALA A 123 1.06 11.71 2.77
CA ALA A 123 0.71 12.17 1.44
C ALA A 123 0.86 13.67 1.24
N GLN A 124 0.71 14.45 2.32
CA GLN A 124 0.89 15.90 2.26
C GLN A 124 2.30 16.26 1.80
N CYS A 125 3.31 15.74 2.51
CA CYS A 125 4.73 16.01 2.21
C CYS A 125 5.38 14.93 1.35
N ASN A 126 4.61 13.97 0.83
CA ASN A 126 5.10 12.81 0.07
C ASN A 126 6.34 12.12 0.69
N GLY A 127 6.45 12.05 2.02
CA GLY A 127 7.59 11.43 2.69
C GLY A 127 8.74 12.36 3.07
N PHE A 128 8.77 13.60 2.57
CA PHE A 128 9.89 14.53 2.77
C PHE A 128 9.93 15.18 4.14
N ALA A 129 8.90 15.01 4.98
CA ALA A 129 8.75 15.68 6.28
C ALA A 129 8.65 17.21 6.23
N GLU A 130 8.84 17.82 5.07
CA GLU A 130 8.79 19.25 4.81
C GLU A 130 7.95 19.54 3.56
N LEU A 131 7.51 20.79 3.43
CA LEU A 131 6.69 21.31 2.34
C LEU A 131 7.30 22.62 1.87
N SER A 132 7.27 22.86 0.56
CA SER A 132 7.59 24.18 0.01
C SER A 132 6.41 25.13 0.25
N GLU A 133 6.64 26.23 0.94
CA GLU A 133 5.69 27.33 1.09
C GLU A 133 6.23 28.56 0.36
N THR A 134 5.43 29.13 -0.53
CA THR A 134 5.78 30.36 -1.26
C THR A 134 5.08 31.54 -0.59
N ARG A 135 5.87 32.51 -0.10
CA ARG A 135 5.39 33.81 0.41
C ARG A 135 6.23 34.91 -0.20
N ASP A 136 5.59 35.91 -0.78
CA ASP A 136 6.26 37.08 -1.37
C ASP A 136 7.42 36.69 -2.29
N GLU A 137 7.15 35.79 -3.25
CA GLU A 137 8.10 35.24 -4.24
C GLU A 137 9.23 34.36 -3.66
N ASN A 138 9.37 34.28 -2.35
CA ASN A 138 10.35 33.44 -1.68
C ASN A 138 9.80 32.04 -1.43
N VAL A 139 10.55 31.01 -1.84
CA VAL A 139 10.25 29.60 -1.53
C VAL A 139 10.98 29.22 -0.24
N THR A 140 10.22 28.90 0.80
CA THR A 140 10.74 28.43 2.08
C THR A 140 10.34 26.98 2.31
N MET A 141 11.19 26.21 2.98
CA MET A 141 10.87 24.84 3.40
C MET A 141 10.31 24.87 4.81
N VAL A 142 9.06 24.44 4.97
CA VAL A 142 8.38 24.39 6.26
C VAL A 142 8.14 22.94 6.69
N ALA A 143 8.32 22.69 7.97
CA ALA A 143 8.00 21.42 8.59
C ALA A 143 6.55 20.98 8.30
N CYS A 144 6.37 19.74 7.84
CA CYS A 144 5.06 19.17 7.63
C CYS A 144 4.36 18.90 8.96
N GLY A 145 3.38 19.75 9.30
CA GLY A 145 2.58 19.61 10.52
C GLY A 145 1.76 18.31 10.55
N ALA A 146 1.34 17.81 9.39
CA ALA A 146 0.48 16.63 9.31
C ALA A 146 1.17 15.36 9.84
N CYS A 147 2.46 15.19 9.59
CA CYS A 147 3.25 14.06 10.06
C CYS A 147 4.23 14.40 11.19
N LYS A 148 4.09 15.60 11.80
CA LYS A 148 4.98 16.09 12.86
C LYS A 148 6.47 15.96 12.49
N LYS A 149 6.85 16.40 11.29
CA LYS A 149 8.25 16.35 10.80
C LYS A 149 8.84 14.94 10.58
N ARG A 150 8.02 13.89 10.53
CA ARG A 150 8.53 12.52 10.31
C ARG A 150 8.52 12.10 8.85
N GLY A 151 7.68 12.71 8.01
CA GLY A 151 7.41 12.28 6.63
C GLY A 151 6.57 10.99 6.55
N ARG A 152 6.35 10.30 7.66
CA ARG A 152 5.76 8.97 7.73
C ARG A 152 4.89 8.77 8.96
N TYR A 153 4.05 7.75 8.89
CA TYR A 153 3.32 7.15 10.00
C TYR A 153 3.68 5.68 10.09
N GLU A 154 3.70 5.11 11.30
CA GLU A 154 3.78 3.66 11.46
C GLU A 154 2.55 3.01 10.82
N CYS A 155 2.75 1.91 10.10
CA CYS A 155 1.63 1.21 9.49
C CYS A 155 0.88 0.39 10.55
N VAL A 156 -0.05 1.03 11.25
CA VAL A 156 -0.94 0.38 12.24
C VAL A 156 -1.79 -0.75 11.65
N VAL A 157 -1.97 -0.78 10.32
CA VAL A 157 -2.70 -1.87 9.65
C VAL A 157 -1.97 -3.21 9.75
N CYS A 158 -0.66 -3.19 9.61
CA CYS A 158 0.18 -4.39 9.73
C CYS A 158 1.06 -4.39 10.98
N ASP A 159 0.97 -3.37 11.84
CA ASP A 159 1.79 -3.24 13.04
C ASP A 159 3.29 -3.33 12.72
N GLY A 160 3.71 -2.68 11.63
CA GLY A 160 5.08 -2.73 11.13
C GLY A 160 5.55 -4.09 10.55
N LYS A 161 4.69 -5.14 10.57
CA LYS A 161 5.05 -6.51 10.12
C LYS A 161 5.16 -6.65 8.61
N ARG A 162 4.84 -5.61 7.83
CA ARG A 162 4.93 -5.53 6.35
C ARG A 162 4.00 -6.48 5.59
N LYS A 163 3.35 -7.41 6.28
CA LYS A 163 2.37 -8.36 5.76
C LYS A 163 1.11 -8.36 6.61
N LEU A 164 0.01 -8.76 6.01
CA LEU A 164 -1.24 -9.04 6.70
C LEU A 164 -1.48 -10.55 6.72
N PRO A 165 -2.04 -11.10 7.80
CA PRO A 165 -2.55 -12.46 7.76
C PRO A 165 -3.72 -12.54 6.77
N SER A 166 -3.93 -13.71 6.21
CA SER A 166 -5.11 -14.04 5.43
C SER A 166 -6.39 -13.92 6.26
N ILE A 167 -7.53 -13.88 5.57
CA ILE A 167 -8.85 -13.67 6.19
C ILE A 167 -9.13 -14.75 7.25
N PRO A 168 -9.43 -14.37 8.51
CA PRO A 168 -9.87 -15.32 9.51
C PRO A 168 -11.36 -15.67 9.33
N ILE A 169 -11.74 -16.93 9.60
CA ILE A 169 -13.13 -17.38 9.57
C ILE A 169 -13.51 -17.87 10.97
N LYS A 170 -14.35 -17.10 11.69
CA LYS A 170 -14.77 -17.41 13.08
C LYS A 170 -13.60 -17.82 14.00
N ARG A 171 -12.55 -17.00 14.07
CA ARG A 171 -11.30 -17.23 14.83
C ARG A 171 -10.42 -18.39 14.32
N LYS A 172 -10.76 -19.05 13.22
CA LYS A 172 -9.94 -20.10 12.60
C LYS A 172 -9.20 -19.57 11.36
N PRO A 173 -8.03 -20.14 11.03
CA PRO A 173 -7.44 -19.94 9.72
C PRO A 173 -8.41 -20.36 8.60
N VAL A 174 -8.44 -19.64 7.49
CA VAL A 174 -9.31 -19.94 6.34
C VAL A 174 -9.18 -21.38 5.85
N LEU A 175 -7.96 -21.92 5.90
CA LEU A 175 -7.64 -23.30 5.50
C LEU A 175 -8.31 -24.38 6.36
N LYS A 176 -8.81 -24.03 7.56
CA LYS A 176 -9.49 -24.95 8.49
C LYS A 176 -10.98 -24.64 8.66
N ALA A 177 -11.53 -23.75 7.84
CA ALA A 177 -12.92 -23.34 7.92
C ALA A 177 -13.86 -24.36 7.26
N LYS A 178 -15.10 -24.45 7.74
CA LYS A 178 -16.14 -25.29 7.13
C LYS A 178 -16.69 -24.62 5.87
N LEU A 179 -17.08 -25.42 4.86
CA LEU A 179 -17.62 -24.94 3.58
C LEU A 179 -18.74 -23.90 3.76
N LYS A 180 -19.72 -24.17 4.64
CA LYS A 180 -20.82 -23.24 4.95
C LYS A 180 -20.33 -21.86 5.41
N ASP A 181 -19.24 -21.80 6.19
CA ASP A 181 -18.69 -20.56 6.70
C ASP A 181 -17.83 -19.82 5.66
N LEU A 182 -17.18 -20.56 4.76
CA LEU A 182 -16.47 -20.01 3.62
C LEU A 182 -17.45 -19.32 2.65
N LEU A 183 -18.51 -20.04 2.23
CA LEU A 183 -19.54 -19.54 1.32
C LEU A 183 -20.21 -18.27 1.88
N LYS A 184 -20.63 -18.30 3.15
CA LYS A 184 -21.26 -17.15 3.82
C LYS A 184 -20.32 -15.95 3.93
N THR A 185 -19.03 -16.17 4.15
CA THR A 185 -18.05 -15.07 4.21
C THR A 185 -17.84 -14.49 2.81
N ARG A 186 -17.70 -15.35 1.81
CA ARG A 186 -17.51 -14.97 0.41
C ARG A 186 -18.65 -14.09 -0.09
N GLU A 187 -19.89 -14.51 0.12
CA GLU A 187 -21.09 -13.77 -0.28
C GLU A 187 -21.06 -12.32 0.25
N LYS A 188 -20.77 -12.15 1.54
CA LYS A 188 -20.67 -10.81 2.16
C LYS A 188 -19.55 -9.94 1.59
N LEU A 189 -18.43 -10.54 1.20
CA LEU A 189 -17.32 -9.80 0.59
C LEU A 189 -17.64 -9.40 -0.85
N ILE A 190 -18.31 -10.28 -1.60
CA ILE A 190 -18.77 -9.96 -2.97
C ILE A 190 -19.82 -8.85 -2.94
N GLU A 191 -20.75 -8.85 -1.99
CA GLU A 191 -21.73 -7.76 -1.82
C GLU A 191 -21.06 -6.40 -1.49
N LEU A 192 -19.91 -6.44 -0.82
CA LEU A 192 -19.16 -5.23 -0.45
C LEU A 192 -18.44 -4.59 -1.63
N LEU A 193 -17.89 -5.38 -2.55
CA LEU A 193 -17.05 -4.91 -3.65
C LEU A 193 -17.70 -3.78 -4.49
N PRO A 194 -18.91 -3.93 -5.05
CA PRO A 194 -19.51 -2.88 -5.88
C PRO A 194 -19.76 -1.59 -5.07
N ARG A 195 -20.01 -1.71 -3.76
CA ARG A 195 -20.20 -0.54 -2.89
C ARG A 195 -18.89 0.20 -2.61
N LEU A 196 -17.76 -0.51 -2.53
CA LEU A 196 -16.43 0.10 -2.45
C LEU A 196 -16.02 0.72 -3.79
N GLU A 197 -16.32 0.05 -4.90
CA GLU A 197 -16.00 0.54 -6.25
C GLU A 197 -16.80 1.81 -6.59
N ALA A 198 -18.07 1.88 -6.18
CA ALA A 198 -18.92 3.06 -6.34
C ALA A 198 -18.62 4.20 -5.35
N PHE A 199 -17.73 3.99 -4.37
CA PHE A 199 -17.40 5.02 -3.40
C PHE A 199 -16.55 6.12 -4.03
N GLU A 200 -17.02 7.36 -3.93
CA GLU A 200 -16.29 8.57 -4.33
C GLU A 200 -16.22 9.57 -3.17
N PRO A 201 -15.14 10.36 -3.06
CA PRO A 201 -15.06 11.44 -2.08
C PRO A 201 -16.17 12.49 -2.25
N LEU A 202 -16.71 13.00 -1.16
CA LEU A 202 -17.86 13.93 -1.13
C LEU A 202 -17.43 15.41 -0.95
N GLY A 203 -16.20 15.76 -1.32
CA GLY A 203 -15.63 17.12 -1.23
C GLY A 203 -15.42 17.69 0.18
N ARG A 204 -15.94 17.04 1.24
CA ARG A 204 -15.66 17.41 2.64
C ARG A 204 -15.13 16.21 3.41
N ALA A 205 -13.90 16.30 3.92
CA ALA A 205 -13.24 15.20 4.63
C ALA A 205 -14.09 14.54 5.72
N ALA A 206 -14.80 15.34 6.53
CA ALA A 206 -15.68 14.81 7.57
C ALA A 206 -16.85 13.98 7.00
N LYS A 207 -17.49 14.46 5.93
CA LYS A 207 -18.58 13.74 5.24
C LYS A 207 -18.05 12.48 4.57
N THR A 208 -16.93 12.59 3.85
CA THR A 208 -16.28 11.46 3.18
C THR A 208 -15.84 10.37 4.17
N SER A 209 -15.21 10.76 5.28
CA SER A 209 -14.82 9.85 6.36
C SER A 209 -16.03 9.13 6.97
N LYS A 210 -17.11 9.86 7.28
CA LYS A 210 -18.35 9.26 7.80
C LYS A 210 -18.95 8.25 6.82
N ALA A 211 -19.00 8.58 5.53
CA ALA A 211 -19.50 7.69 4.48
C ALA A 211 -18.67 6.41 4.36
N LEU A 212 -17.33 6.54 4.32
CA LEU A 212 -16.43 5.39 4.27
C LEU A 212 -16.51 4.53 5.53
N THR A 213 -16.60 5.14 6.71
CA THR A 213 -16.77 4.42 7.98
C THR A 213 -18.08 3.65 8.03
N ALA A 214 -19.18 4.24 7.56
CA ALA A 214 -20.47 3.56 7.46
C ALA A 214 -20.40 2.35 6.52
N LEU A 215 -19.72 2.50 5.37
CA LEU A 215 -19.52 1.42 4.40
C LEU A 215 -18.74 0.24 4.98
N LEU A 216 -17.70 0.51 5.76
CA LEU A 216 -16.78 -0.50 6.30
C LEU A 216 -17.21 -1.10 7.65
N LYS A 217 -18.16 -0.48 8.37
CA LYS A 217 -18.58 -0.88 9.73
C LYS A 217 -18.90 -2.37 9.87
N LYS A 218 -19.66 -2.94 8.94
CA LYS A 218 -19.99 -4.39 8.95
C LYS A 218 -18.79 -5.25 8.50
N PRO A 219 -18.13 -4.96 7.35
CA PRO A 219 -16.94 -5.69 6.90
C PRO A 219 -15.77 -5.77 7.87
N CYS A 220 -15.53 -4.75 8.72
CA CYS A 220 -14.43 -4.76 9.68
C CYS A 220 -14.45 -5.96 10.65
N LYS A 221 -15.62 -6.58 10.87
CA LYS A 221 -15.73 -7.81 11.68
C LYS A 221 -15.19 -9.06 10.95
N LEU A 222 -15.20 -9.05 9.62
CA LEU A 222 -14.68 -10.13 8.78
C LEU A 222 -13.22 -9.90 8.41
N LEU A 223 -12.84 -8.64 8.20
CA LEU A 223 -11.51 -8.22 7.80
C LEU A 223 -10.98 -7.19 8.82
N PRO A 224 -10.37 -7.63 9.93
CA PRO A 224 -9.78 -6.74 10.93
C PRO A 224 -8.83 -5.66 10.36
N PRO A 225 -8.03 -5.91 9.30
CA PRO A 225 -7.19 -4.87 8.71
C PRO A 225 -7.97 -3.65 8.20
N LEU A 226 -9.26 -3.78 7.84
CA LEU A 226 -10.10 -2.64 7.46
C LEU A 226 -10.37 -1.70 8.65
N LYS A 227 -10.43 -2.24 9.89
CA LYS A 227 -10.59 -1.42 11.10
C LYS A 227 -9.32 -0.60 11.36
N ASN A 228 -8.16 -1.26 11.38
CA ASN A 228 -6.89 -0.57 11.61
C ASN A 228 -6.61 0.46 10.50
N MET A 229 -7.13 0.21 9.29
CA MET A 229 -7.09 1.16 8.20
C MET A 229 -7.91 2.42 8.49
N GLN A 230 -9.11 2.30 9.09
CA GLN A 230 -9.90 3.46 9.50
C GLN A 230 -9.13 4.29 10.53
N GLU A 231 -8.48 3.65 11.50
CA GLU A 231 -7.65 4.33 12.51
C GLU A 231 -6.46 5.07 11.88
N LEU A 232 -5.80 4.46 10.88
CA LEU A 232 -4.75 5.10 10.10
C LEU A 232 -5.27 6.33 9.34
N LEU A 233 -6.42 6.19 8.67
CA LEU A 233 -7.05 7.28 7.93
C LEU A 233 -7.42 8.44 8.86
N GLU A 234 -8.02 8.17 10.01
CA GLU A 234 -8.32 9.19 11.02
C GLU A 234 -7.07 9.91 11.51
N THR A 235 -5.97 9.18 11.72
CA THR A 235 -4.69 9.75 12.12
C THR A 235 -4.14 10.69 11.06
N VAL A 236 -4.16 10.25 9.79
CA VAL A 236 -3.73 11.07 8.64
C VAL A 236 -4.63 12.31 8.52
N GLN A 237 -5.94 12.16 8.60
CA GLN A 237 -6.90 13.27 8.49
C GLN A 237 -6.75 14.28 9.62
N LYS A 238 -6.57 13.83 10.87
CA LYS A 238 -6.29 14.72 12.01
C LYS A 238 -5.01 15.53 11.79
N GLY A 239 -3.97 14.91 11.22
CA GLY A 239 -2.74 15.60 10.84
C GLY A 239 -2.99 16.65 9.76
N LEU A 240 -3.70 16.27 8.69
CA LEU A 240 -4.04 17.16 7.58
C LEU A 240 -4.84 18.37 8.05
N VAL A 241 -5.93 18.16 8.80
CA VAL A 241 -6.79 19.25 9.30
C VAL A 241 -6.02 20.23 10.19
N LYS A 242 -5.14 19.73 11.06
CA LYS A 242 -4.33 20.58 11.95
C LYS A 242 -3.32 21.46 11.20
N ALA A 243 -2.83 21.00 10.05
CA ALA A 243 -1.75 21.66 9.34
C ALA A 243 -2.23 22.46 8.13
N GLY A 244 -3.40 22.16 7.57
CA GLY A 244 -3.52 22.16 6.11
C GLY A 244 -4.56 22.99 5.41
N SER A 245 -5.44 23.75 6.07
CA SER A 245 -6.31 24.67 5.29
C SER A 245 -5.50 25.74 4.54
N GLY A 246 -4.25 26.00 4.92
CA GLY A 246 -3.34 26.94 4.25
C GLY A 246 -2.45 26.34 3.17
N TYR A 247 -2.44 25.01 2.95
CA TYR A 247 -1.59 24.42 1.92
C TYR A 247 -2.28 24.39 0.55
N LYS A 248 -1.51 24.64 -0.50
CA LYS A 248 -1.95 24.45 -1.89
C LYS A 248 -2.34 22.98 -2.11
N ASN A 249 -3.45 22.76 -2.80
CA ASN A 249 -4.03 21.45 -3.13
C ASN A 249 -4.48 20.60 -1.92
N PHE A 250 -4.90 21.23 -0.82
CA PHE A 250 -5.31 20.52 0.39
C PHE A 250 -6.50 19.58 0.16
N GLU A 251 -7.55 20.05 -0.52
CA GLU A 251 -8.77 19.27 -0.77
C GLU A 251 -8.47 18.09 -1.72
N GLU A 252 -7.70 18.32 -2.78
CA GLU A 252 -7.27 17.28 -3.71
C GLU A 252 -6.40 16.24 -3.00
N SER A 253 -5.55 16.66 -2.06
CA SER A 253 -4.73 15.75 -1.25
C SER A 253 -5.61 14.89 -0.35
N GLN A 254 -6.66 15.45 0.25
CA GLN A 254 -7.63 14.69 1.05
C GLN A 254 -8.40 13.68 0.20
N ASP A 255 -8.93 14.10 -0.94
CA ASP A 255 -9.67 13.23 -1.86
C ASP A 255 -8.78 12.11 -2.40
N HIS A 256 -7.54 12.43 -2.75
CA HIS A 256 -6.54 11.45 -3.15
C HIS A 256 -6.28 10.41 -2.06
N GLN A 257 -6.23 10.81 -0.78
CA GLN A 257 -6.15 9.85 0.33
C GLN A 257 -7.37 8.92 0.33
N PHE A 258 -8.59 9.46 0.30
CA PHE A 258 -9.78 8.61 0.31
C PHE A 258 -9.80 7.60 -0.86
N ARG A 259 -9.40 8.01 -2.08
CA ARG A 259 -9.27 7.11 -3.24
C ARG A 259 -8.20 6.03 -3.01
N LEU A 260 -7.01 6.41 -2.54
CA LEU A 260 -5.94 5.46 -2.20
C LEU A 260 -6.39 4.41 -1.18
N PHE A 261 -7.09 4.85 -0.13
CA PHE A 261 -7.62 3.98 0.91
C PHE A 261 -8.73 3.07 0.37
N ARG A 262 -9.61 3.58 -0.48
CA ARG A 262 -10.62 2.79 -1.20
C ARG A 262 -9.96 1.70 -2.05
N ASP A 263 -9.04 2.05 -2.93
CA ASP A 263 -8.43 1.12 -3.89
C ASP A 263 -7.67 -0.02 -3.20
N ARG A 264 -6.96 0.30 -2.10
CA ARG A 264 -6.28 -0.71 -1.27
C ARG A 264 -7.24 -1.62 -0.52
N SER A 265 -8.40 -1.09 -0.13
CA SER A 265 -9.47 -1.88 0.49
C SER A 265 -10.14 -2.79 -0.53
N ILE A 266 -10.39 -2.31 -1.76
CA ILE A 266 -10.87 -3.14 -2.88
C ILE A 266 -9.90 -4.29 -3.11
N TYR A 267 -8.59 -4.00 -3.20
CA TYR A 267 -7.58 -5.05 -3.36
C TYR A 267 -7.61 -6.09 -2.24
N LEU A 268 -7.64 -5.66 -0.97
CA LEU A 268 -7.72 -6.58 0.17
C LEU A 268 -8.96 -7.48 0.10
N VAL A 269 -10.12 -6.90 -0.27
CA VAL A 269 -11.37 -7.64 -0.39
C VAL A 269 -11.30 -8.62 -1.56
N ARG A 270 -10.82 -8.20 -2.75
CA ARG A 270 -10.63 -9.08 -3.92
C ARG A 270 -9.66 -10.23 -3.62
N HIS A 271 -8.53 -9.95 -2.96
CA HIS A 271 -7.60 -10.99 -2.51
C HIS A 271 -8.29 -11.98 -1.57
N SER A 272 -9.06 -11.48 -0.60
CA SER A 272 -9.79 -12.33 0.34
C SER A 272 -10.85 -13.18 -0.34
N VAL A 273 -11.58 -12.64 -1.32
CA VAL A 273 -12.53 -13.40 -2.15
C VAL A 273 -11.80 -14.51 -2.90
N ARG A 274 -10.65 -14.22 -3.51
CA ARG A 274 -9.87 -15.24 -4.22
C ARG A 274 -9.38 -16.37 -3.31
N VAL A 275 -8.90 -16.04 -2.12
CA VAL A 275 -8.53 -17.04 -1.11
C VAL A 275 -9.74 -17.93 -0.77
N LEU A 276 -10.91 -17.33 -0.58
CA LEU A 276 -12.14 -18.06 -0.29
C LEU A 276 -12.55 -18.98 -1.45
N ASP A 277 -12.49 -18.50 -2.70
CA ASP A 277 -12.79 -19.31 -3.89
C ASP A 277 -11.94 -20.59 -3.93
N LEU A 278 -10.63 -20.46 -3.74
CA LEU A 278 -9.71 -21.61 -3.73
C LEU A 278 -10.00 -22.56 -2.56
N CYS A 279 -10.32 -22.03 -1.39
CA CYS A 279 -10.66 -22.85 -0.21
C CYS A 279 -12.01 -23.55 -0.37
N ILE A 280 -12.98 -22.92 -1.04
CA ILE A 280 -14.31 -23.48 -1.34
C ILE A 280 -14.16 -24.63 -2.32
N ALA A 281 -13.45 -24.43 -3.44
CA ALA A 281 -13.22 -25.47 -4.44
C ALA A 281 -12.60 -26.74 -3.81
N ARG A 282 -11.58 -26.57 -2.95
CA ARG A 282 -10.99 -27.69 -2.20
C ARG A 282 -12.00 -28.35 -1.25
N ALA A 283 -12.78 -27.55 -0.52
CA ALA A 283 -13.74 -28.07 0.45
C ALA A 283 -14.92 -28.81 -0.22
N GLU A 284 -15.33 -28.37 -1.41
CA GLU A 284 -16.34 -29.03 -2.25
C GLU A 284 -15.83 -30.38 -2.78
N PHE A 285 -14.59 -30.41 -3.31
CA PHE A 285 -13.93 -31.67 -3.70
C PHE A 285 -13.91 -32.66 -2.54
N ASN A 286 -13.42 -32.23 -1.37
CA ASN A 286 -13.31 -33.08 -0.19
C ASN A 286 -14.66 -33.52 0.38
N ALA A 287 -15.75 -32.77 0.11
CA ALA A 287 -17.10 -33.17 0.49
C ALA A 287 -17.67 -34.23 -0.46
N ALA A 288 -17.26 -34.25 -1.72
CA ALA A 288 -17.67 -35.26 -2.70
C ALA A 288 -17.05 -36.63 -2.42
N VAL A 289 -15.80 -36.69 -1.97
CA VAL A 289 -15.08 -37.94 -1.60
C VAL A 289 -15.73 -38.66 -0.41
N LYS A 290 -16.46 -37.94 0.44
CA LYS A 290 -17.15 -38.51 1.62
C LYS A 290 -18.53 -39.10 1.32
N LYS A 291 -19.04 -38.89 0.12
CA LYS A 291 -20.35 -39.42 -0.31
C LYS A 291 -20.17 -40.78 -0.92
#